data_AF-A0A954TAU5-F1
#
_entry.id   AF-A0A954TAU5-F1
#
_cell.length_a   1.000
_cell.length_b   1.000
_cell.length_c   1.000
_cell.angle_alpha   90.00
_cell.angle_beta   90.00
_cell.angle_gamma   90.00
#
_symmetry.space_group_name_H-M   'P 1'
#
loop_
_entity.id
_entity.type
_entity.pdbx_description
1 polymer ?
#
loop_
_entity_poly.entity_id
_entity_poly.type
_entity_poly.pdbx_seq_one_letter_code
_entity_poly.pdbx_strand_id
1 'polypeptide(L)'
;MDYVSEDSARLSGRVNLLARLISVTLLLGWTPTLCAQVPEVKVWEFEPYRVQLWYAFSPEVTVSQLAKDAFLQHLHDELERTFAAAWRLSHRSAPRQLQALFQADMDQLTLEQIQQNELVLVVSAEDEATKSIRSYEAAVAGLTEVAVTQSVMDALNSASELQADEATLALAKKCRVDNAAVDRLLNGQIASALVPRSALAEDNKSLRQIVTLLPWQTESLFRTTDKLFFLNIGMKGQHFEFQLRELDCSMRFLGPTFAASATDWLHAWRVAATLFPQAFAPVARVEESTTNTASLLLRAGGLIVDDSNPAVIQVGDVLHPMVRRDDRNGVPILLQSQAWTYAVVTETDRSKMQANVYSYSGGVGLGRGNRRTQRLLLRVRPTTQATDIRVVVGMTDEPQSGCFVYRRDLLTSEFEYLGRTDWRGHFRIEVPGHYGAVLPEEIRRRKYQALRDAQAKTNNVPATAADAADLDDPLDTEAYEIPLRAPLMQIYIKNGEKVTGKLSMVPGLEEVSVANLPDDRRRLETEAFLRGFQSDIVDLIGLRNLYGARIKLYLKNQEIDKAKQALSELQDLGNFSDMARELDLIQRRMIDESNGEIPRHAKPQIDSMFQSTRNLLQKYLQDGLAEESRRLIAAAESTN
;
A
#
# COMPACT_ATOMS: atom_id res chain seq x y z
N MET A 1 26.56 -21.53 -77.47
CA MET A 1 26.37 -20.69 -78.67
C MET A 1 26.50 -19.24 -78.29
N ASP A 2 27.63 -18.58 -78.45
CA ASP A 2 29.06 -18.90 -78.53
C ASP A 2 29.71 -17.51 -78.63
N TYR A 3 30.99 -17.46 -78.27
CA TYR A 3 31.92 -16.31 -78.16
C TYR A 3 31.95 -15.61 -76.79
N VAL A 4 32.92 -15.75 -75.86
CA VAL A 4 34.35 -16.17 -75.90
C VAL A 4 35.12 -15.42 -76.99
N SER A 5 36.19 -14.68 -76.79
CA SER A 5 37.07 -14.24 -75.70
C SER A 5 37.92 -13.12 -76.37
N GLU A 6 38.97 -12.49 -75.87
CA GLU A 6 39.82 -12.58 -74.70
C GLU A 6 40.69 -11.30 -74.75
N ASP A 7 41.08 -10.85 -73.57
CA ASP A 7 42.42 -10.44 -73.16
C ASP A 7 43.42 -9.66 -74.03
N SER A 8 44.22 -8.96 -73.23
CA SER A 8 45.48 -8.26 -73.47
C SER A 8 45.33 -6.82 -74.00
N ALA A 9 45.90 -5.78 -73.38
CA ALA A 9 47.03 -5.77 -72.47
C ALA A 9 46.96 -4.61 -71.47
N ARG A 10 47.55 -4.89 -70.31
CA ARG A 10 47.97 -3.94 -69.28
C ARG A 10 48.86 -2.84 -69.87
N LEU A 11 48.88 -1.72 -69.14
CA LEU A 11 49.89 -0.66 -69.05
C LEU A 11 49.53 0.71 -69.66
N SER A 12 49.66 1.69 -68.75
CA SER A 12 49.74 3.14 -68.94
C SER A 12 48.41 3.90 -68.81
N GLY A 13 48.36 4.82 -67.86
CA GLY A 13 47.21 5.71 -67.64
C GLY A 13 46.90 6.11 -66.20
N ARG A 14 47.81 5.91 -65.23
CA ARG A 14 47.78 6.61 -63.93
C ARG A 14 48.04 8.11 -64.15
N VAL A 15 47.06 8.87 -64.65
CA VAL A 15 47.01 10.35 -64.54
C VAL A 15 45.58 10.92 -64.44
N ASN A 16 44.52 10.23 -64.88
CA ASN A 16 43.19 10.87 -65.03
C ASN A 16 42.07 10.42 -64.08
N LEU A 17 42.38 10.08 -62.82
CA LEU A 17 41.33 9.85 -61.80
C LEU A 17 41.43 10.73 -60.54
N LEU A 18 42.52 11.46 -60.36
CA LEU A 18 42.73 12.35 -59.19
C LEU A 18 42.24 13.80 -59.42
N ALA A 19 41.88 14.18 -60.66
CA ALA A 19 41.41 15.52 -61.00
C ALA A 19 39.87 15.67 -61.07
N ARG A 20 39.10 14.61 -60.75
CA ARG A 20 37.63 14.68 -60.61
C ARG A 20 37.14 14.48 -59.17
N LEU A 21 38.06 14.42 -58.20
CA LEU A 21 37.78 14.23 -56.78
C LEU A 21 38.05 15.48 -55.92
N ILE A 22 38.34 16.64 -56.52
CA ILE A 22 38.72 17.87 -55.80
C ILE A 22 37.79 19.08 -56.11
N SER A 23 36.72 18.91 -56.89
CA SER A 23 35.89 20.06 -57.33
C SER A 23 34.38 19.93 -57.02
N VAL A 24 34.01 19.29 -55.90
CA VAL A 24 32.67 19.43 -55.29
C VAL A 24 32.82 19.52 -53.76
N THR A 25 33.74 20.35 -53.31
CA THR A 25 34.02 20.60 -51.89
C THR A 25 33.88 22.06 -51.52
N LEU A 26 32.86 22.78 -52.04
CA LEU A 26 32.68 24.19 -51.65
C LEU A 26 31.28 24.77 -51.92
N LEU A 27 30.19 24.00 -51.79
CA LEU A 27 28.82 24.56 -51.78
C LEU A 27 27.74 23.55 -51.33
N LEU A 28 27.93 22.89 -50.20
CA LEU A 28 26.83 22.22 -49.48
C LEU A 28 26.88 22.66 -48.03
N GLY A 29 25.89 23.48 -47.69
CA GLY A 29 25.72 24.07 -46.38
C GLY A 29 25.69 23.02 -45.29
N TRP A 30 26.21 23.41 -44.14
CA TRP A 30 25.96 22.77 -42.86
C TRP A 30 24.45 22.65 -42.62
N THR A 31 23.87 21.52 -42.96
CA THR A 31 22.66 21.06 -42.30
C THR A 31 23.12 20.26 -41.09
N PRO A 32 22.83 20.69 -39.84
CA PRO A 32 23.07 19.86 -38.69
C PRO A 32 22.15 18.65 -38.84
N THR A 33 22.74 17.51 -39.18
CA THR A 33 22.04 16.24 -39.10
C THR A 33 21.68 16.08 -37.64
N LEU A 34 20.38 16.16 -37.32
CA LEU A 34 19.86 15.77 -36.00
C LEU A 34 20.31 14.32 -35.78
N CYS A 35 21.40 14.15 -35.05
CA CYS A 35 21.77 12.88 -34.48
C CYS A 35 20.68 12.62 -33.43
N ALA A 36 19.63 11.91 -33.82
CA ALA A 36 18.65 11.39 -32.89
C ALA A 36 19.45 10.63 -31.82
N GLN A 37 19.46 11.15 -30.60
CA GLN A 37 20.09 10.49 -29.46
C GLN A 37 19.48 9.09 -29.40
N VAL A 38 20.30 8.08 -29.69
CA VAL A 38 19.95 6.70 -29.35
C VAL A 38 19.64 6.74 -27.86
N PRO A 39 18.43 6.37 -27.42
CA PRO A 39 18.12 6.38 -26.00
C PRO A 39 19.15 5.47 -25.33
N GLU A 40 20.00 6.07 -24.51
CA GLU A 40 20.98 5.37 -23.69
C GLU A 40 20.21 4.26 -22.95
N VAL A 41 20.58 3.00 -23.19
CA VAL A 41 20.00 1.87 -22.47
C VAL A 41 20.54 1.95 -21.06
N LYS A 42 19.87 2.73 -20.22
CA LYS A 42 20.24 2.88 -18.83
C LYS A 42 19.86 1.61 -18.08
N VAL A 43 20.84 1.08 -17.35
CA VAL A 43 20.69 -0.16 -16.58
C VAL A 43 20.30 0.25 -15.16
N TRP A 44 19.10 -0.17 -14.74
CA TRP A 44 18.46 0.25 -13.48
C TRP A 44 19.38 0.19 -12.24
N GLU A 45 20.21 -0.84 -12.11
CA GLU A 45 21.12 -1.01 -10.99
C GLU A 45 22.30 -0.02 -10.98
N PHE A 46 22.62 0.59 -12.13
CA PHE A 46 23.66 1.61 -12.28
C PHE A 46 23.10 3.02 -12.50
N GLU A 47 21.79 3.21 -12.30
CA GLU A 47 21.14 4.51 -12.40
C GLU A 47 21.02 5.17 -11.02
N PRO A 48 21.77 6.27 -10.76
CA PRO A 48 21.62 6.99 -9.52
C PRO A 48 20.23 7.62 -9.41
N TYR A 49 19.82 7.89 -8.17
CA TYR A 49 18.64 8.69 -7.89
C TYR A 49 18.94 10.15 -8.24
N ARG A 50 18.10 10.75 -9.09
CA ARG A 50 18.09 12.21 -9.28
C ARG A 50 17.25 12.79 -8.15
N VAL A 51 17.88 13.53 -7.26
CA VAL A 51 17.29 14.02 -6.02
C VAL A 51 17.25 15.53 -6.06
N GLN A 52 16.05 16.10 -5.91
CA GLN A 52 15.87 17.53 -5.73
C GLN A 52 15.55 17.81 -4.27
N LEU A 53 16.27 18.74 -3.65
CA LEU A 53 15.96 19.29 -2.33
C LEU A 53 15.31 20.66 -2.51
N TRP A 54 14.11 20.82 -1.94
CA TRP A 54 13.49 22.11 -1.68
C TRP A 54 13.68 22.46 -0.22
N TYR A 55 14.24 23.64 0.05
CA TYR A 55 14.40 24.14 1.41
C TYR A 55 13.63 25.44 1.63
N ALA A 56 13.15 25.65 2.85
CA ALA A 56 12.56 26.91 3.28
C ALA A 56 13.09 27.27 4.67
N PHE A 57 13.56 28.51 4.83
CA PHE A 57 13.87 29.07 6.15
C PHE A 57 12.65 29.85 6.64
N SER A 58 12.19 29.56 7.84
CA SER A 58 11.13 30.32 8.46
C SER A 58 11.60 31.75 8.80
N PRO A 59 10.71 32.75 8.83
CA PRO A 59 11.07 34.13 9.16
C PRO A 59 11.71 34.28 10.55
N GLU A 60 11.40 33.37 11.47
CA GLU A 60 11.93 33.34 12.84
C GLU A 60 13.42 32.99 12.89
N VAL A 61 13.96 32.37 11.83
CA VAL A 61 15.40 32.06 11.70
C VAL A 61 16.18 33.34 11.39
N THR A 62 16.65 33.99 12.45
CA THR A 62 17.33 35.31 12.42
C THR A 62 18.83 35.28 12.07
N VAL A 63 19.34 34.14 11.60
CA VAL A 63 20.75 34.03 11.19
C VAL A 63 21.02 34.76 9.87
N SER A 64 22.26 35.24 9.69
CA SER A 64 22.67 35.96 8.48
C SER A 64 22.54 35.11 7.21
N GLN A 65 22.36 35.74 6.04
CA GLN A 65 22.28 35.02 4.76
C GLN A 65 23.54 34.18 4.50
N LEU A 66 24.73 34.71 4.80
CA LEU A 66 26.00 33.96 4.68
C LEU A 66 25.99 32.67 5.53
N ALA A 67 25.39 32.72 6.72
CA ALA A 67 25.28 31.55 7.59
C ALA A 67 24.25 30.54 7.07
N LYS A 68 23.18 30.98 6.39
CA LYS A 68 22.22 30.12 5.68
C LYS A 68 22.87 29.43 4.49
N ASP A 69 23.65 30.16 3.70
CA ASP A 69 24.35 29.61 2.53
C ASP A 69 25.42 28.58 2.97
N ALA A 70 26.18 28.88 4.04
CA ALA A 70 27.15 27.94 4.61
C ALA A 70 26.47 26.66 5.16
N PHE A 71 25.31 26.78 5.81
CA PHE A 71 24.52 25.63 6.24
C PHE A 71 24.15 24.73 5.06
N LEU A 72 23.66 25.31 3.96
CA LEU A 72 23.23 24.56 2.77
C LEU A 72 24.41 23.89 2.08
N GLN A 73 25.55 24.56 1.98
CA GLN A 73 26.75 23.98 1.39
C GLN A 73 27.25 22.78 2.20
N HIS A 74 27.37 22.93 3.52
CA HIS A 74 27.81 21.80 4.37
C HIS A 74 26.81 20.65 4.36
N LEU A 75 25.51 20.94 4.32
CA LEU A 75 24.48 19.92 4.18
C LEU A 75 24.62 19.18 2.83
N HIS A 76 24.81 19.91 1.74
CA HIS A 76 25.00 19.33 0.41
C HIS A 76 26.21 18.40 0.38
N ASP A 77 27.37 18.88 0.85
CA ASP A 77 28.62 18.11 0.89
C ASP A 77 28.48 16.83 1.74
N GLU A 78 27.76 16.91 2.87
CA GLU A 78 27.50 15.75 3.73
C GLU A 78 26.59 14.72 3.08
N LEU A 79 25.56 15.16 2.35
CA LEU A 79 24.66 14.27 1.63
C LEU A 79 25.35 13.60 0.44
N GLU A 80 26.19 14.33 -0.30
CA GLU A 80 27.03 13.73 -1.34
C GLU A 80 27.99 12.68 -0.76
N ARG A 81 28.56 12.93 0.43
CA ARG A 81 29.40 11.95 1.12
C ARG A 81 28.61 10.72 1.59
N THR A 82 27.42 10.93 2.14
CA THR A 82 26.59 9.89 2.76
C THR A 82 25.98 8.94 1.73
N PHE A 83 25.46 9.48 0.62
CA PHE A 83 24.83 8.69 -0.44
C PHE A 83 25.79 8.36 -1.59
N ALA A 84 26.90 9.09 -1.71
CA ALA A 84 27.94 8.88 -2.71
C ALA A 84 27.34 8.77 -4.13
N ALA A 85 27.85 7.82 -4.93
CA ALA A 85 27.41 7.61 -6.29
C ALA A 85 25.93 7.22 -6.44
N ALA A 86 25.24 6.83 -5.36
CA ALA A 86 23.83 6.47 -5.44
C ALA A 86 22.91 7.69 -5.69
N TRP A 87 23.34 8.90 -5.34
CA TRP A 87 22.55 10.13 -5.51
C TRP A 87 23.21 11.11 -6.48
N ARG A 88 22.37 11.89 -7.15
CA ARG A 88 22.72 13.16 -7.80
C ARG A 88 21.83 14.22 -7.20
N LEU A 89 22.38 15.02 -6.29
CA LEU A 89 21.64 16.01 -5.53
C LEU A 89 21.67 17.38 -6.22
N SER A 90 20.51 18.00 -6.36
CA SER A 90 20.36 19.42 -6.63
C SER A 90 19.50 20.03 -5.51
N HIS A 91 19.80 21.26 -5.09
CA HIS A 91 19.02 21.95 -4.08
C HIS A 91 18.57 23.33 -4.56
N ARG A 92 17.41 23.79 -4.10
CA ARG A 92 16.89 25.13 -4.37
C ARG A 92 15.93 25.57 -3.28
N SER A 93 15.74 26.88 -3.16
CA SER A 93 14.69 27.43 -2.30
C SER A 93 13.32 26.96 -2.80
N ALA A 94 12.45 26.59 -1.86
CA ALA A 94 11.06 26.24 -2.13
C ALA A 94 10.35 27.42 -2.82
N PRO A 95 9.47 27.17 -3.82
CA PRO A 95 8.67 28.21 -4.45
C PRO A 95 7.93 29.04 -3.40
N ARG A 96 7.95 30.38 -3.52
CA ARG A 96 7.37 31.29 -2.50
C ARG A 96 5.91 30.96 -2.16
N GLN A 97 5.14 30.53 -3.15
CA GLN A 97 3.73 30.13 -3.00
C GLN A 97 3.54 28.91 -2.09
N LEU A 98 4.57 28.04 -1.99
CA LEU A 98 4.54 26.81 -1.21
C LEU A 98 5.21 26.95 0.16
N GLN A 99 6.00 28.01 0.40
CA GLN A 99 6.72 28.19 1.66
C GLN A 99 5.77 28.27 2.86
N ALA A 100 4.67 29.02 2.75
CA ALA A 100 3.67 29.11 3.81
C ALA A 100 3.00 27.75 4.07
N LEU A 101 2.74 26.98 3.01
CA LEU A 101 2.15 25.63 3.11
C LEU A 101 3.08 24.68 3.87
N PHE A 102 4.39 24.73 3.59
CA PHE A 102 5.40 23.91 4.27
C PHE A 102 5.64 24.33 5.73
N GLN A 103 5.32 25.56 6.10
CA GLN A 103 5.49 26.06 7.48
C GLN A 103 4.29 25.77 8.37
N ALA A 104 3.09 25.60 7.79
CA ALA A 104 1.85 25.46 8.55
C ALA A 104 1.68 24.07 9.19
N ASP A 105 1.73 23.01 8.38
CA ASP A 105 1.62 21.63 8.86
C ASP A 105 2.24 20.66 7.83
N MET A 106 3.49 20.27 8.07
CA MET A 106 4.22 19.35 7.19
C MET A 106 3.63 17.94 7.19
N ASP A 107 2.97 17.51 8.27
CA ASP A 107 2.44 16.15 8.40
C ASP A 107 1.16 15.97 7.58
N GLN A 108 0.31 16.99 7.57
CA GLN A 108 -0.94 16.99 6.81
C GLN A 108 -0.77 17.41 5.35
N LEU A 109 0.42 17.84 4.93
CA LEU A 109 0.70 18.21 3.55
C LEU A 109 0.29 17.08 2.59
N THR A 110 -0.52 17.40 1.58
CA THR A 110 -0.88 16.47 0.52
C THR A 110 -0.34 16.92 -0.83
N LEU A 111 -0.15 15.98 -1.76
CA LEU A 111 0.26 16.34 -3.12
C LEU A 111 -0.76 17.25 -3.81
N GLU A 112 -2.05 17.06 -3.54
CA GLU A 112 -3.12 17.90 -4.08
C GLU A 112 -2.98 19.35 -3.61
N GLN A 113 -2.73 19.58 -2.31
CA GLN A 113 -2.50 20.92 -1.77
C GLN A 113 -1.28 21.60 -2.41
N ILE A 114 -0.20 20.85 -2.68
CA ILE A 114 0.97 21.37 -3.40
C ILE A 114 0.55 21.82 -4.82
N GLN A 115 -0.16 20.97 -5.55
CA GLN A 115 -0.61 21.24 -6.93
C GLN A 115 -1.65 22.35 -7.03
N GLN A 116 -2.47 22.56 -6.01
CA GLN A 116 -3.44 23.67 -5.95
C GLN A 116 -2.76 25.04 -5.81
N ASN A 117 -1.56 25.09 -5.22
CA ASN A 117 -0.81 26.33 -5.05
C ASN A 117 0.23 26.57 -6.16
N GLU A 118 0.33 25.65 -7.11
CA GLU A 118 1.17 25.79 -8.29
C GLU A 118 0.56 26.72 -9.34
N LEU A 119 1.44 27.33 -10.14
CA LEU A 119 1.03 28.17 -11.26
C LEU A 119 0.40 27.32 -12.38
N VAL A 120 -0.63 27.84 -13.01
CA VAL A 120 -1.23 27.30 -14.22
C VAL A 120 -1.38 28.40 -15.24
N LEU A 121 -1.20 28.05 -16.51
CA LEU A 121 -1.42 28.98 -17.60
C LEU A 121 -2.89 28.90 -17.97
N VAL A 122 -3.60 30.01 -17.85
CA VAL A 122 -5.01 30.09 -18.19
C VAL A 122 -5.15 30.88 -19.46
N VAL A 123 -5.92 30.34 -20.39
CA VAL A 123 -6.22 30.98 -21.67
C VAL A 123 -7.72 31.06 -21.89
N SER A 124 -8.19 32.10 -22.58
CA SER A 124 -9.57 32.18 -23.02
C SER A 124 -9.87 31.06 -24.02
N ALA A 125 -10.98 30.36 -23.82
CA ALA A 125 -11.49 29.35 -24.74
C ALA A 125 -12.24 29.98 -25.92
N GLU A 126 -12.68 31.22 -25.77
CA GLU A 126 -13.53 31.95 -26.72
C GLU A 126 -12.74 32.87 -27.65
N ASP A 127 -11.56 33.33 -27.21
CA ASP A 127 -10.71 34.19 -28.01
C ASP A 127 -10.08 33.41 -29.19
N GLU A 128 -10.21 33.96 -30.40
CA GLU A 128 -9.69 33.39 -31.64
C GLU A 128 -8.18 33.11 -31.59
N ALA A 129 -7.41 33.92 -30.86
CA ALA A 129 -5.96 33.75 -30.73
C ALA A 129 -5.58 32.57 -29.82
N THR A 130 -6.44 32.20 -28.87
CA THR A 130 -6.12 31.18 -27.85
C THR A 130 -7.01 29.94 -27.91
N LYS A 131 -8.08 29.94 -28.72
CA LYS A 131 -9.04 28.83 -28.84
C LYS A 131 -8.44 27.52 -29.30
N SER A 132 -7.27 27.52 -29.96
CA SER A 132 -6.56 26.31 -30.43
C SER A 132 -5.52 25.79 -29.44
N ILE A 133 -5.14 26.58 -28.44
CA ILE A 133 -4.09 26.25 -27.49
C ILE A 133 -4.60 25.21 -26.49
N ARG A 134 -3.91 24.08 -26.39
CA ARG A 134 -4.28 22.93 -25.53
C ARG A 134 -3.13 22.39 -24.67
N SER A 135 -1.88 22.73 -24.99
CA SER A 135 -0.70 22.25 -24.28
C SER A 135 0.21 23.40 -23.89
N TYR A 136 1.14 23.14 -22.96
CA TYR A 136 2.13 24.12 -22.54
C TYR A 136 3.02 24.55 -23.71
N GLU A 137 3.50 23.61 -24.52
CA GLU A 137 4.35 23.90 -25.68
C GLU A 137 3.62 24.74 -26.73
N ALA A 138 2.36 24.42 -27.01
CA ALA A 138 1.53 25.21 -27.92
C ALA A 138 1.32 26.64 -27.40
N ALA A 139 1.20 26.80 -26.08
CA ALA A 139 1.04 28.10 -25.46
C ALA A 139 2.33 28.92 -25.50
N VAL A 140 3.47 28.28 -25.18
CA VAL A 140 4.80 28.90 -25.28
C VAL A 140 5.11 29.30 -26.72
N ALA A 141 4.67 28.55 -27.73
CA ALA A 141 4.83 28.94 -29.14
C ALA A 141 3.86 30.06 -29.57
N GLY A 142 2.56 29.89 -29.27
CA GLY A 142 1.48 30.68 -29.87
C GLY A 142 1.10 31.97 -29.14
N LEU A 143 1.33 32.09 -27.83
CA LEU A 143 0.96 33.30 -27.08
C LEU A 143 1.92 34.45 -27.38
N THR A 144 1.40 35.67 -27.51
CA THR A 144 2.21 36.89 -27.67
C THR A 144 2.52 37.54 -26.33
N GLU A 145 1.51 37.65 -25.46
CA GLU A 145 1.64 38.20 -24.11
C GLU A 145 0.86 37.36 -23.09
N VAL A 146 1.40 37.28 -21.87
CA VAL A 146 0.82 36.55 -20.74
C VAL A 146 0.81 37.47 -19.52
N ALA A 147 -0.38 37.74 -18.97
CA ALA A 147 -0.47 38.56 -17.76
C ALA A 147 0.01 37.78 -16.53
N VAL A 148 0.81 38.43 -15.67
CA VAL A 148 1.31 37.86 -14.42
C VAL A 148 1.25 38.87 -13.28
N THR A 149 1.09 38.43 -12.04
CA THR A 149 1.29 39.33 -10.90
C THR A 149 2.79 39.61 -10.69
N GLN A 150 3.11 40.68 -9.95
CA GLN A 150 4.52 41.00 -9.62
C GLN A 150 5.22 39.81 -8.93
N SER A 151 4.52 39.15 -8.00
CA SER A 151 5.05 37.98 -7.28
C SER A 151 5.40 36.81 -8.21
N VAL A 152 4.58 36.58 -9.24
CA VAL A 152 4.85 35.54 -10.26
C VAL A 152 6.01 35.95 -11.15
N MET A 153 6.10 37.22 -11.56
CA MET A 153 7.22 37.72 -12.36
C MET A 153 8.56 37.58 -11.62
N ASP A 154 8.59 37.90 -10.32
CA ASP A 154 9.77 37.72 -9.48
C ASP A 154 10.20 36.24 -9.41
N ALA A 155 9.24 35.32 -9.30
CA ALA A 155 9.51 33.89 -9.28
C ALA A 155 10.07 33.39 -10.62
N LEU A 156 9.54 33.87 -11.75
CA LEU A 156 10.05 33.57 -13.09
C LEU A 156 11.49 34.08 -13.27
N ASN A 157 11.79 35.31 -12.82
CA ASN A 157 13.12 35.89 -12.89
C ASN A 157 14.12 35.15 -12.00
N SER A 158 13.72 34.80 -10.78
CA SER A 158 14.58 34.03 -9.86
C SER A 158 14.91 32.65 -10.43
N ALA A 159 14.05 32.09 -11.28
CA ALA A 159 14.27 30.80 -11.90
C ALA A 159 15.04 30.88 -13.22
N SER A 160 14.98 31.99 -13.96
CA SER A 160 15.74 32.18 -15.20
C SER A 160 17.25 32.28 -14.94
N GLU A 161 17.65 32.68 -13.74
CA GLU A 161 19.04 32.72 -13.27
C GLU A 161 19.65 31.33 -12.98
N LEU A 162 18.83 30.27 -12.93
CA LEU A 162 19.22 28.92 -12.44
C LEU A 162 19.03 27.80 -13.49
N GLN A 163 19.48 28.01 -14.73
CA GLN A 163 19.35 27.02 -15.83
C GLN A 163 17.87 26.70 -16.20
N ALA A 164 17.04 27.72 -16.40
CA ALA A 164 15.72 27.53 -16.97
C ALA A 164 15.80 26.94 -18.39
N ASP A 165 14.84 26.08 -18.73
CA ASP A 165 14.72 25.53 -20.09
C ASP A 165 14.29 26.61 -21.10
N GLU A 166 14.51 26.33 -22.38
CA GLU A 166 14.21 27.28 -23.46
C GLU A 166 12.73 27.71 -23.45
N ALA A 167 11.84 26.78 -23.11
CA ALA A 167 10.40 27.05 -23.02
C ALA A 167 10.05 28.03 -21.90
N THR A 168 10.62 27.87 -20.69
CA THR A 168 10.39 28.80 -19.58
C THR A 168 10.97 30.18 -19.88
N LEU A 169 12.15 30.25 -20.49
CA LEU A 169 12.76 31.53 -20.90
C LEU A 169 11.91 32.23 -21.98
N ALA A 170 11.37 31.47 -22.93
CA ALA A 170 10.47 32.00 -23.94
C ALA A 170 9.15 32.51 -23.34
N LEU A 171 8.58 31.79 -22.37
CA LEU A 171 7.39 32.23 -21.63
C LEU A 171 7.66 33.50 -20.82
N ALA A 172 8.76 33.55 -20.06
CA ALA A 172 9.12 34.69 -19.23
C ALA A 172 9.25 35.98 -20.03
N LYS A 173 9.79 35.93 -21.26
CA LYS A 173 9.86 37.09 -22.18
C LYS A 173 8.48 37.63 -22.60
N LYS A 174 7.47 36.76 -22.60
CA LYS A 174 6.08 37.09 -22.96
C LYS A 174 5.26 37.57 -21.75
N CYS A 175 5.77 37.37 -20.54
CA CYS A 175 5.08 37.80 -19.33
C CYS A 175 5.06 39.34 -19.19
N ARG A 176 3.93 39.89 -18.76
CA ARG A 176 3.74 41.31 -18.45
C ARG A 176 3.08 41.43 -17.08
N VAL A 177 3.61 42.32 -16.25
CA VAL A 177 3.06 42.54 -14.91
C VAL A 177 1.70 43.22 -15.01
N ASP A 178 0.68 42.54 -14.51
CA ASP A 178 -0.68 43.01 -14.31
C ASP A 178 -1.21 42.41 -13.00
N ASN A 179 -1.24 43.22 -11.94
CA ASN A 179 -1.70 42.76 -10.63
C ASN A 179 -3.22 42.51 -10.58
N ALA A 180 -3.98 42.99 -11.56
CA ALA A 180 -5.40 42.70 -11.74
C ALA A 180 -5.64 41.54 -12.72
N ALA A 181 -4.60 40.79 -13.10
CA ALA A 181 -4.69 39.73 -14.11
C ALA A 181 -5.81 38.72 -13.85
N VAL A 182 -6.03 38.30 -12.60
CA VAL A 182 -7.09 37.34 -12.25
C VAL A 182 -8.47 37.92 -12.57
N ASP A 183 -8.78 39.12 -12.06
CA ASP A 183 -10.08 39.76 -12.27
C ASP A 183 -10.33 40.07 -13.75
N ARG A 184 -9.30 40.57 -14.45
CA ARG A 184 -9.39 40.89 -15.88
C ARG A 184 -9.57 39.63 -16.72
N LEU A 185 -8.94 38.51 -16.35
CA LEU A 185 -9.12 37.22 -17.01
C LEU A 185 -10.55 36.70 -16.81
N LEU A 186 -11.06 36.73 -15.58
CA LEU A 186 -12.42 36.29 -15.27
C LEU A 186 -13.49 37.14 -15.98
N ASN A 187 -13.22 38.43 -16.19
CA ASN A 187 -14.08 39.36 -16.92
C ASN A 187 -13.87 39.32 -18.46
N GLY A 188 -13.03 38.42 -18.98
CA GLY A 188 -12.78 38.29 -20.42
C GLY A 188 -12.02 39.48 -21.06
N GLN A 189 -11.34 40.29 -20.25
CA GLN A 189 -10.60 41.48 -20.71
C GLN A 189 -9.18 41.18 -21.18
N ILE A 190 -8.64 40.00 -20.82
CA ILE A 190 -7.34 39.51 -21.29
C ILE A 190 -7.48 38.06 -21.74
N ALA A 191 -6.69 37.70 -22.76
CA ALA A 191 -6.76 36.39 -23.38
C ALA A 191 -5.97 35.31 -22.62
N SER A 192 -4.95 35.70 -21.85
CA SER A 192 -4.15 34.73 -21.08
C SER A 192 -3.49 35.33 -19.83
N ALA A 193 -3.35 34.49 -18.79
CA ALA A 193 -2.62 34.82 -17.58
C ALA A 193 -1.96 33.58 -16.98
N LEU A 194 -0.83 33.77 -16.28
CA LEU A 194 -0.19 32.74 -15.47
C LEU A 194 -0.45 33.06 -13.99
N VAL A 195 -1.27 32.23 -13.36
CA VAL A 195 -1.82 32.47 -12.01
C VAL A 195 -1.77 31.19 -11.18
N PRO A 196 -1.77 31.26 -9.84
CA PRO A 196 -1.94 30.07 -9.00
C PRO A 196 -3.26 29.37 -9.31
N ARG A 197 -3.29 28.03 -9.28
CA ARG A 197 -4.51 27.25 -9.55
C ARG A 197 -5.63 27.60 -8.57
N SER A 198 -5.29 27.85 -7.31
CA SER A 198 -6.22 28.29 -6.25
C SER A 198 -6.88 29.64 -6.50
N ALA A 199 -6.36 30.47 -7.42
CA ALA A 199 -6.96 31.75 -7.77
C ALA A 199 -8.15 31.63 -8.75
N LEU A 200 -8.45 30.42 -9.23
CA LEU A 200 -9.50 30.16 -10.20
C LEU A 200 -10.67 29.45 -9.52
N ALA A 201 -11.90 29.83 -9.88
CA ALA A 201 -13.07 29.01 -9.55
C ALA A 201 -13.05 27.72 -10.39
N GLU A 202 -13.35 26.58 -9.76
CA GLU A 202 -13.61 25.32 -10.46
C GLU A 202 -14.84 25.56 -11.37
N ASP A 203 -14.69 25.33 -12.68
CA ASP A 203 -15.77 25.36 -13.69
C ASP A 203 -16.12 26.66 -14.44
N ASN A 204 -15.14 27.53 -14.76
CA ASN A 204 -15.38 28.54 -15.80
C ASN A 204 -15.18 27.97 -17.23
N LYS A 205 -16.29 27.68 -17.94
CA LYS A 205 -16.26 27.12 -19.32
C LYS A 205 -15.58 28.02 -20.36
N SER A 206 -15.53 29.33 -20.13
CA SER A 206 -14.86 30.27 -21.05
C SER A 206 -13.34 30.32 -20.84
N LEU A 207 -12.81 29.66 -19.80
CA LEU A 207 -11.38 29.61 -19.50
C LEU A 207 -10.86 28.17 -19.56
N ARG A 208 -9.69 28.00 -20.20
CA ARG A 208 -8.98 26.73 -20.23
C ARG A 208 -7.72 26.81 -19.40
N GLN A 209 -7.61 25.92 -18.43
CA GLN A 209 -6.39 25.73 -17.65
C GLN A 209 -5.44 24.79 -18.39
N ILE A 210 -4.18 25.20 -18.52
CA ILE A 210 -3.09 24.43 -19.10
C ILE A 210 -2.05 24.22 -18.01
N VAL A 211 -1.77 22.95 -17.71
CA VAL A 211 -0.72 22.58 -16.77
C VAL A 211 0.63 23.04 -17.33
N THR A 212 1.37 23.80 -16.54
CA THR A 212 2.68 24.32 -16.93
C THR A 212 3.79 23.33 -16.57
N LEU A 213 4.88 23.36 -17.35
CA LEU A 213 6.06 22.52 -17.13
C LEU A 213 7.24 23.33 -16.58
N LEU A 214 6.95 24.34 -15.74
CA LEU A 214 8.01 25.17 -15.15
C LEU A 214 8.97 24.30 -14.33
N PRO A 215 10.30 24.51 -14.38
CA PRO A 215 11.31 23.64 -13.78
C PRO A 215 11.17 23.38 -12.27
N TRP A 216 10.42 24.21 -11.55
CA TRP A 216 10.18 24.09 -10.11
C TRP A 216 8.77 23.60 -9.76
N GLN A 217 8.01 23.12 -10.73
CA GLN A 217 6.69 22.54 -10.47
C GLN A 217 6.76 21.02 -10.49
N THR A 218 5.91 20.41 -9.70
CA THR A 218 5.82 18.97 -9.51
C THR A 218 5.67 18.22 -10.83
N GLU A 219 4.85 18.69 -11.78
CA GLU A 219 4.66 18.00 -13.07
C GLU A 219 5.94 17.97 -13.93
N SER A 220 6.79 19.01 -13.86
CA SER A 220 8.10 19.01 -14.50
C SER A 220 9.08 18.10 -13.74
N LEU A 221 9.09 18.20 -12.41
CA LEU A 221 9.95 17.38 -11.54
C LEU A 221 9.63 15.88 -11.64
N PHE A 222 8.36 15.49 -11.84
CA PHE A 222 7.97 14.10 -12.04
C PHE A 222 8.61 13.45 -13.28
N ARG A 223 9.10 14.25 -14.22
CA ARG A 223 9.76 13.79 -15.45
C ARG A 223 11.28 13.77 -15.32
N THR A 224 11.83 14.69 -14.54
CA THR A 224 13.28 14.95 -14.47
C THR A 224 13.93 14.42 -13.20
N THR A 225 13.15 14.19 -12.15
CA THR A 225 13.61 13.87 -10.80
C THR A 225 12.97 12.57 -10.33
N ASP A 226 13.70 11.78 -9.54
CA ASP A 226 13.20 10.54 -8.96
C ASP A 226 12.66 10.76 -7.55
N LYS A 227 13.33 11.61 -6.75
CA LYS A 227 12.95 11.96 -5.37
C LYS A 227 12.97 13.47 -5.15
N LEU A 228 11.93 14.01 -4.52
CA LEU A 228 11.87 15.39 -4.07
C LEU A 228 11.83 15.42 -2.53
N PHE A 229 12.74 16.14 -1.90
CA PHE A 229 12.75 16.38 -0.45
C PHE A 229 12.28 17.79 -0.13
N PHE A 230 11.45 17.93 0.90
CA PHE A 230 11.05 19.21 1.46
C PHE A 230 11.69 19.36 2.83
N LEU A 231 12.61 20.30 2.98
CA LEU A 231 13.27 20.64 4.23
C LEU A 231 12.76 22.00 4.73
N ASN A 232 11.98 21.99 5.80
CA ASN A 232 11.61 23.19 6.52
C ASN A 232 12.60 23.41 7.67
N ILE A 233 13.19 24.61 7.73
CA ILE A 233 14.12 25.02 8.78
C ILE A 233 13.47 26.16 9.54
N GLY A 234 13.04 25.89 10.77
CA GLY A 234 12.35 26.83 11.64
C GLY A 234 13.06 27.09 12.96
N MET A 235 12.41 27.88 13.81
CA MET A 235 12.81 28.07 15.20
C MET A 235 11.61 27.97 16.13
N LYS A 236 11.76 27.22 17.23
CA LYS A 236 10.78 27.13 18.32
C LYS A 236 11.48 27.44 19.64
N GLY A 237 11.18 28.61 20.20
CA GLY A 237 11.89 29.11 21.37
C GLY A 237 13.38 29.34 21.06
N GLN A 238 14.27 28.63 21.74
CA GLN A 238 15.73 28.70 21.50
C GLN A 238 16.28 27.54 20.66
N HIS A 239 15.41 26.69 20.13
CA HIS A 239 15.81 25.54 19.31
C HIS A 239 15.53 25.81 17.85
N PHE A 240 16.49 25.48 16.98
CA PHE A 240 16.25 25.32 15.56
C PHE A 240 15.52 23.99 15.36
N GLU A 241 14.45 24.01 14.57
CA GLU A 241 13.68 22.83 14.20
C GLU A 241 13.88 22.53 12.72
N PHE A 242 14.06 21.25 12.40
CA PHE A 242 14.18 20.76 11.03
C PHE A 242 13.07 19.75 10.81
N GLN A 243 12.28 19.94 9.76
CA GLN A 243 11.29 18.95 9.31
C GLN A 243 11.62 18.56 7.88
N LEU A 244 11.64 17.26 7.62
CA LEU A 244 12.00 16.70 6.33
C LEU A 244 10.93 15.71 5.87
N ARG A 245 10.51 15.83 4.61
CA ARG A 245 9.57 14.89 3.99
C ARG A 245 10.00 14.54 2.57
N GLU A 246 9.86 13.28 2.19
CA GLU A 246 10.19 12.77 0.85
C GLU A 246 8.91 12.61 0.01
N LEU A 247 8.95 13.04 -1.24
CA LEU A 247 8.01 12.68 -2.31
C LEU A 247 8.73 11.81 -3.34
N ASP A 248 8.27 10.57 -3.51
CA ASP A 248 8.68 9.75 -4.63
C ASP A 248 7.99 10.25 -5.90
N CYS A 249 8.76 10.81 -6.82
CA CYS A 249 8.25 11.42 -8.05
C CYS A 249 7.71 10.38 -9.03
N SER A 250 8.28 9.16 -9.02
CA SER A 250 7.87 8.09 -9.92
C SER A 250 6.51 7.51 -9.53
N MET A 251 6.27 7.36 -8.22
CA MET A 251 5.01 6.86 -7.67
C MET A 251 4.03 7.94 -7.24
N ARG A 252 4.44 9.21 -7.29
CA ARG A 252 3.71 10.37 -6.74
C ARG A 252 3.27 10.13 -5.30
N PHE A 253 4.16 9.50 -4.52
CA PHE A 253 3.88 9.02 -3.17
C PHE A 253 4.64 9.86 -2.14
N LEU A 254 3.89 10.49 -1.24
CA LEU A 254 4.44 11.33 -0.20
C LEU A 254 4.67 10.49 1.07
N GLY A 255 5.93 10.38 1.50
CA GLY A 255 6.33 9.63 2.69
C GLY A 255 5.97 10.33 4.00
N PRO A 256 6.38 9.78 5.15
CA PRO A 256 6.15 10.41 6.44
C PRO A 256 7.13 11.58 6.67
N THR A 257 6.81 12.44 7.63
CA THR A 257 7.69 13.53 8.06
C THR A 257 8.64 13.05 9.15
N PHE A 258 9.88 13.52 9.08
CA PHE A 258 10.89 13.34 10.11
C PHE A 258 11.29 14.69 10.67
N ALA A 259 11.49 14.77 11.98
CA ALA A 259 11.86 16.01 12.64
C ALA A 259 13.07 15.82 13.57
N ALA A 260 13.90 16.84 13.65
CA ALA A 260 14.97 16.95 14.63
C ALA A 260 15.14 18.41 15.07
N SER A 261 15.83 18.61 16.19
CA SER A 261 16.12 19.95 16.68
C SER A 261 17.57 20.11 17.11
N ALA A 262 18.08 21.33 17.00
CA ALA A 262 19.42 21.71 17.43
C ALA A 262 19.37 23.01 18.23
N THR A 263 20.26 23.15 19.21
CA THR A 263 20.43 24.40 19.97
C THR A 263 21.47 25.32 19.35
N ASP A 264 22.41 24.77 18.57
CA ASP A 264 23.52 25.50 17.98
C ASP A 264 23.44 25.49 16.45
N TRP A 265 23.48 26.69 15.87
CA TRP A 265 23.45 26.88 14.41
C TRP A 265 24.68 26.28 13.72
N LEU A 266 25.87 26.35 14.35
CA LEU A 266 27.10 25.90 13.71
C LEU A 266 27.10 24.40 13.38
N HIS A 267 26.36 23.62 14.18
CA HIS A 267 26.20 22.18 14.03
C HIS A 267 24.81 21.76 13.51
N ALA A 268 23.91 22.72 13.27
CA ALA A 268 22.54 22.50 12.82
C ALA A 268 22.48 21.64 11.54
N TRP A 269 23.39 21.87 10.59
CA TRP A 269 23.41 21.13 9.31
C TRP A 269 23.67 19.65 9.52
N ARG A 270 24.46 19.25 10.53
CA ARG A 270 24.72 17.83 10.85
C ARG A 270 23.45 17.16 11.34
N VAL A 271 22.72 17.85 12.23
CA VAL A 271 21.44 17.38 12.75
C VAL A 271 20.44 17.22 11.61
N ALA A 272 20.31 18.23 10.74
CA ALA A 272 19.45 18.15 9.57
C ALA A 272 19.86 17.01 8.61
N ALA A 273 21.16 16.80 8.38
CA ALA A 273 21.67 15.73 7.54
C ALA A 273 21.25 14.33 8.04
N THR A 274 21.14 14.13 9.36
CA THR A 274 20.71 12.84 9.94
C THR A 274 19.26 12.46 9.59
N LEU A 275 18.43 13.43 9.17
CA LEU A 275 17.05 13.18 8.77
C LEU A 275 16.99 12.49 7.40
N PHE A 276 17.93 12.73 6.49
CA PHE A 276 17.85 12.23 5.12
C PHE A 276 17.96 10.70 5.02
N PRO A 277 18.88 10.01 5.72
CA PRO A 277 18.88 8.54 5.76
C PRO A 277 17.58 7.93 6.30
N GLN A 278 16.95 8.58 7.28
CA GLN A 278 15.68 8.13 7.86
C GLN A 278 14.52 8.37 6.88
N ALA A 279 14.51 9.55 6.25
CA ALA A 279 13.48 9.99 5.31
C ALA A 279 13.65 9.47 3.89
N PHE A 280 14.71 8.73 3.57
CA PHE A 280 14.90 8.17 2.24
C PHE A 280 14.32 6.75 2.13
N ALA A 281 13.50 6.51 1.10
CA ALA A 281 13.03 5.18 0.75
C ALA A 281 13.76 4.69 -0.50
N PRO A 282 14.73 3.78 -0.33
CA PRO A 282 15.25 3.00 -1.44
C PRO A 282 14.11 2.28 -2.18
N VAL A 283 14.31 2.10 -3.48
CA VAL A 283 13.29 1.60 -4.41
C VAL A 283 13.83 0.38 -5.12
N ALA A 284 13.11 -0.74 -4.99
CA ALA A 284 13.40 -1.96 -5.72
C ALA A 284 12.30 -2.22 -6.76
N ARG A 285 12.66 -2.66 -7.96
CA ARG A 285 11.72 -3.08 -9.00
C ARG A 285 11.47 -4.58 -8.89
N VAL A 286 10.22 -5.01 -9.06
CA VAL A 286 9.90 -6.45 -9.18
C VAL A 286 10.29 -6.94 -10.57
N GLU A 287 11.20 -7.91 -10.65
CA GLU A 287 11.52 -8.61 -11.90
C GLU A 287 10.58 -9.80 -12.10
N GLU A 288 10.49 -10.65 -11.09
CA GLU A 288 9.64 -11.84 -11.08
C GLU A 288 8.93 -11.98 -9.74
N SER A 289 7.71 -12.49 -9.75
CA SER A 289 6.98 -12.75 -8.51
C SER A 289 6.04 -13.93 -8.61
N THR A 290 5.96 -14.67 -7.51
CA THR A 290 4.94 -15.69 -7.26
C THR A 290 3.92 -15.14 -6.25
N THR A 291 3.05 -16.01 -5.71
CA THR A 291 2.11 -15.62 -4.66
C THR A 291 2.80 -15.23 -3.36
N ASN A 292 3.91 -15.89 -3.01
CA ASN A 292 4.58 -15.76 -1.71
C ASN A 292 6.05 -15.32 -1.81
N THR A 293 6.61 -15.18 -3.00
CA THR A 293 8.01 -14.79 -3.20
C THR A 293 8.17 -13.78 -4.34
N ALA A 294 9.24 -13.01 -4.31
CA ALA A 294 9.59 -12.08 -5.37
C ALA A 294 11.10 -11.91 -5.52
N SER A 295 11.55 -11.80 -6.77
CA SER A 295 12.90 -11.38 -7.14
C SER A 295 12.87 -9.89 -7.46
N LEU A 296 13.75 -9.13 -6.79
CA LEU A 296 13.76 -7.68 -6.81
C LEU A 296 15.10 -7.15 -7.31
N LEU A 297 15.08 -6.00 -7.98
CA LEU A 297 16.27 -5.28 -8.44
C LEU A 297 16.32 -3.88 -7.83
N LEU A 298 17.31 -3.62 -6.98
CA LEU A 298 17.55 -2.34 -6.31
C LEU A 298 18.04 -1.30 -7.33
N ARG A 299 17.43 -0.12 -7.29
CA ARG A 299 17.93 1.02 -8.06
C ARG A 299 19.25 1.53 -7.47
N ALA A 300 20.19 1.88 -8.32
CA ALA A 300 21.55 2.29 -7.95
C ALA A 300 22.34 1.23 -7.15
N GLY A 301 21.84 -0.01 -7.03
CA GLY A 301 22.48 -1.06 -6.23
C GLY A 301 23.91 -1.39 -6.67
N GLY A 302 24.19 -1.31 -7.97
CA GLY A 302 25.53 -1.50 -8.54
C GLY A 302 26.49 -0.32 -8.33
N LEU A 303 26.00 0.84 -7.85
CA LEU A 303 26.82 2.00 -7.48
C LEU A 303 27.19 2.01 -5.99
N ILE A 304 26.57 1.15 -5.18
CA ILE A 304 26.79 1.10 -3.75
C ILE A 304 28.03 0.23 -3.46
N VAL A 305 29.05 0.86 -2.89
CA VAL A 305 30.32 0.20 -2.54
C VAL A 305 30.39 -0.22 -1.07
N ASP A 306 29.63 0.46 -0.20
CA ASP A 306 29.67 0.32 1.26
C ASP A 306 28.27 0.02 1.81
N ASP A 307 28.18 -0.93 2.75
CA ASP A 307 26.93 -1.36 3.39
C ASP A 307 26.38 -0.31 4.36
N SER A 308 27.19 0.72 4.71
CA SER A 308 26.73 1.88 5.48
C SER A 308 25.87 2.87 4.68
N ASN A 309 25.86 2.75 3.34
CA ASN A 309 25.09 3.64 2.47
C ASN A 309 23.58 3.50 2.74
N PRO A 310 22.83 4.58 3.00
CA PRO A 310 21.41 4.48 3.33
C PRO A 310 20.53 3.93 2.19
N ALA A 311 21.05 3.89 0.96
CA ALA A 311 20.40 3.28 -0.20
C ALA A 311 20.42 1.76 -0.20
N VAL A 312 21.20 1.12 0.68
CA VAL A 312 21.21 -0.33 0.85
C VAL A 312 19.87 -0.80 1.42
N ILE A 313 19.38 -1.90 0.86
CA ILE A 313 18.32 -2.71 1.45
C ILE A 313 18.96 -3.95 2.03
N GLN A 314 18.76 -4.17 3.34
CA GLN A 314 19.35 -5.27 4.10
C GLN A 314 18.38 -6.44 4.24
N VAL A 315 18.91 -7.63 4.53
CA VAL A 315 18.10 -8.78 4.93
C VAL A 315 17.28 -8.42 6.17
N GLY A 316 15.98 -8.76 6.15
CA GLY A 316 15.01 -8.39 7.18
C GLY A 316 14.32 -7.04 6.96
N ASP A 317 14.76 -6.22 5.99
CA ASP A 317 14.03 -5.01 5.62
C ASP A 317 12.66 -5.35 5.02
N VAL A 318 11.67 -4.54 5.37
CA VAL A 318 10.29 -4.68 4.90
C VAL A 318 10.01 -3.60 3.87
N LEU A 319 9.39 -3.99 2.76
CA LEU A 319 9.10 -3.12 1.64
C LEU A 319 7.59 -3.06 1.35
N HIS A 320 7.10 -1.87 1.02
CA HIS A 320 5.72 -1.61 0.63
C HIS A 320 5.59 -1.57 -0.90
N PRO A 321 4.88 -2.51 -1.52
CA PRO A 321 4.61 -2.50 -2.95
C PRO A 321 3.69 -1.36 -3.39
N MET A 322 4.10 -0.73 -4.48
CA MET A 322 3.37 0.29 -5.21
C MET A 322 3.21 -0.12 -6.67
N VAL A 323 2.02 0.08 -7.21
CA VAL A 323 1.68 -0.27 -8.59
C VAL A 323 1.47 1.00 -9.39
N ARG A 324 2.25 1.14 -10.46
CA ARG A 324 2.10 2.17 -11.48
C ARG A 324 1.69 1.55 -12.81
N ARG A 325 0.59 2.02 -13.39
CA ARG A 325 0.18 1.65 -14.75
C ARG A 325 0.16 2.88 -15.63
N ASP A 326 0.92 2.84 -16.71
CA ASP A 326 0.97 3.93 -17.67
C ASP A 326 0.06 3.67 -18.88
N ASP A 327 -0.36 4.75 -19.52
CA ASP A 327 -1.05 4.73 -20.82
C ASP A 327 -0.09 4.40 -21.97
N ARG A 328 -0.54 4.58 -23.22
CA ARG A 328 0.33 4.37 -24.40
C ARG A 328 1.42 5.43 -24.55
N ASN A 329 1.25 6.58 -23.92
CA ASN A 329 2.13 7.75 -23.99
C ASN A 329 3.05 7.86 -22.75
N GLY A 330 2.98 6.90 -21.82
CA GLY A 330 3.79 6.90 -20.59
C GLY A 330 3.21 7.75 -19.45
N VAL A 331 1.98 8.24 -19.59
CA VAL A 331 1.28 9.00 -18.55
C VAL A 331 0.65 8.02 -17.56
N PRO A 332 0.86 8.19 -16.24
CA PRO A 332 0.25 7.31 -15.23
C PRO A 332 -1.28 7.38 -15.27
N ILE A 333 -1.93 6.23 -15.44
CA ILE A 333 -3.38 6.05 -15.31
C ILE A 333 -3.73 5.51 -13.91
N LEU A 334 -2.85 4.68 -13.33
CA LEU A 334 -3.03 4.11 -12.01
C LEU A 334 -1.75 4.31 -11.21
N LEU A 335 -1.90 4.87 -10.01
CA LEU A 335 -0.86 4.97 -9.00
C LEU A 335 -1.51 4.60 -7.67
N GLN A 336 -1.16 3.43 -7.16
CA GLN A 336 -1.74 2.93 -5.92
C GLN A 336 -0.68 2.21 -5.08
N SER A 337 -0.66 2.49 -3.78
CA SER A 337 -0.05 1.57 -2.82
C SER A 337 -0.90 0.29 -2.78
N GLN A 338 -0.25 -0.85 -2.65
CA GLN A 338 -0.98 -2.10 -2.52
C GLN A 338 -1.26 -2.35 -1.03
N ALA A 339 -2.48 -2.01 -0.62
CA ALA A 339 -2.94 -2.17 0.75
C ALA A 339 -2.74 -3.62 1.24
N TRP A 340 -2.41 -3.75 2.53
CA TRP A 340 -2.26 -5.03 3.23
C TRP A 340 -1.28 -6.02 2.59
N THR A 341 -0.34 -5.51 1.79
CA THR A 341 0.67 -6.31 1.08
C THR A 341 2.05 -5.74 1.38
N TYR A 342 2.98 -6.60 1.79
CA TYR A 342 4.36 -6.24 2.13
C TYR A 342 5.31 -7.34 1.66
N ALA A 343 6.57 -6.98 1.43
CA ALA A 343 7.62 -7.94 1.11
C ALA A 343 8.76 -7.83 2.12
N VAL A 344 9.27 -8.96 2.60
CA VAL A 344 10.42 -9.03 3.50
C VAL A 344 11.61 -9.57 2.74
N VAL A 345 12.72 -8.84 2.74
CA VAL A 345 13.95 -9.26 2.06
C VAL A 345 14.60 -10.40 2.83
N THR A 346 14.75 -11.54 2.17
CA THR A 346 15.32 -12.75 2.77
C THR A 346 16.76 -13.01 2.34
N GLU A 347 17.14 -12.49 1.17
CA GLU A 347 18.49 -12.62 0.61
C GLU A 347 18.81 -11.39 -0.23
N THR A 348 20.08 -10.97 -0.26
CA THR A 348 20.53 -9.84 -1.06
C THR A 348 21.98 -10.04 -1.50
N ASP A 349 22.28 -9.71 -2.76
CA ASP A 349 23.64 -9.51 -3.28
C ASP A 349 23.95 -8.01 -3.49
N ARG A 350 23.21 -7.14 -2.78
CA ARG A 350 23.10 -5.68 -2.91
C ARG A 350 22.21 -5.22 -4.07
N SER A 351 22.45 -5.66 -5.31
CA SER A 351 21.66 -5.18 -6.45
C SER A 351 20.41 -6.02 -6.68
N LYS A 352 20.49 -7.34 -6.51
CA LYS A 352 19.40 -8.30 -6.62
C LYS A 352 19.05 -8.85 -5.24
N MET A 353 17.76 -9.05 -5.02
CA MET A 353 17.24 -9.53 -3.75
C MET A 353 16.16 -10.59 -3.97
N GLN A 354 16.05 -11.50 -3.02
CA GLN A 354 14.88 -12.36 -2.86
C GLN A 354 14.06 -11.89 -1.68
N ALA A 355 12.73 -11.95 -1.81
CA ALA A 355 11.83 -11.54 -0.76
C ALA A 355 10.64 -12.48 -0.59
N ASN A 356 10.20 -12.67 0.64
CA ASN A 356 8.90 -13.26 0.97
C ASN A 356 7.81 -12.21 0.85
N VAL A 357 6.68 -12.54 0.22
CA VAL A 357 5.53 -11.67 0.04
C VAL A 357 4.41 -12.08 0.98
N TYR A 358 3.92 -11.12 1.77
CA TYR A 358 2.81 -11.27 2.70
C TYR A 358 1.66 -10.38 2.21
N SER A 359 0.53 -10.99 1.85
CA SER A 359 -0.64 -10.32 1.27
C SER A 359 -1.91 -10.67 2.05
N TYR A 360 -2.92 -9.81 1.95
CA TYR A 360 -4.28 -10.12 2.39
C TYR A 360 -4.89 -11.34 1.65
N SER A 361 -5.85 -12.00 2.30
CA SER A 361 -6.57 -13.18 1.80
C SER A 361 -7.23 -12.95 0.43
N GLY A 362 -6.76 -13.64 -0.61
CA GLY A 362 -7.30 -13.49 -1.97
C GLY A 362 -6.66 -12.37 -2.79
N GLY A 363 -5.64 -11.69 -2.26
CA GLY A 363 -4.81 -10.78 -3.03
C GLY A 363 -3.98 -11.51 -4.09
N VAL A 364 -3.67 -10.82 -5.19
CA VAL A 364 -2.88 -11.34 -6.32
C VAL A 364 -1.39 -11.51 -5.98
N GLY A 365 -0.98 -11.31 -4.72
CA GLY A 365 0.40 -11.04 -4.34
C GLY A 365 0.90 -9.80 -5.10
N LEU A 366 2.12 -9.85 -5.61
CA LEU A 366 2.62 -8.82 -6.50
C LEU A 366 2.12 -8.97 -7.95
N GLY A 367 1.26 -9.96 -8.27
CA GLY A 367 0.66 -10.14 -9.59
C GLY A 367 1.65 -10.47 -10.72
N ARG A 368 1.17 -10.67 -11.96
CA ARG A 368 2.05 -10.92 -13.11
C ARG A 368 2.59 -9.62 -13.71
N GLY A 369 3.86 -9.64 -14.14
CA GLY A 369 4.51 -8.55 -14.86
C GLY A 369 3.81 -8.23 -16.19
N ASN A 370 3.66 -6.94 -16.50
CA ASN A 370 3.22 -6.44 -17.80
C ASN A 370 4.09 -5.23 -18.15
N ARG A 371 4.47 -5.08 -19.42
CA ARG A 371 5.30 -3.95 -19.90
C ARG A 371 4.72 -2.57 -19.55
N ARG A 372 3.40 -2.45 -19.38
CA ARG A 372 2.72 -1.20 -18.98
C ARG A 372 2.49 -1.05 -17.48
N THR A 373 2.80 -2.06 -16.68
CA THR A 373 2.56 -2.06 -15.23
C THR A 373 3.89 -2.24 -14.51
N GLN A 374 4.39 -1.14 -13.97
CA GLN A 374 5.56 -1.13 -13.12
C GLN A 374 5.15 -1.43 -11.68
N ARG A 375 5.94 -2.26 -11.03
CA ARG A 375 5.78 -2.56 -9.60
C ARG A 375 7.09 -2.25 -8.93
N LEU A 376 7.03 -1.23 -8.07
CA LEU A 376 8.17 -0.80 -7.29
C LEU A 376 7.84 -1.01 -5.82
N LEU A 377 8.84 -1.39 -5.05
CA LEU A 377 8.75 -1.63 -3.62
C LEU A 377 9.61 -0.58 -2.94
N LEU A 378 9.01 0.17 -2.01
CA LEU A 378 9.70 1.19 -1.22
C LEU A 378 9.96 0.65 0.18
N ARG A 379 11.13 0.92 0.77
CA ARG A 379 11.38 0.53 2.17
C ARG A 379 10.39 1.23 3.11
N VAL A 380 9.76 0.46 4.01
CA VAL A 380 8.83 1.01 5.00
C VAL A 380 9.58 1.81 6.05
N ARG A 381 8.94 2.88 6.55
CA ARG A 381 9.50 3.73 7.60
C ARG A 381 8.38 4.10 8.57
N PRO A 382 8.16 3.29 9.61
CA PRO A 382 7.19 3.60 10.64
C PRO A 382 7.64 4.81 11.45
N THR A 383 6.77 5.79 11.64
CA THR A 383 7.06 7.03 12.41
C THR A 383 6.16 7.21 13.61
N THR A 384 4.99 6.55 13.63
CA THR A 384 4.05 6.64 14.76
C THR A 384 4.22 5.47 15.72
N GLN A 385 3.79 5.64 16.97
CA GLN A 385 3.89 4.59 18.00
C GLN A 385 2.77 3.55 17.91
N ALA A 386 1.73 3.82 17.11
CA ALA A 386 0.59 2.94 16.95
C ALA A 386 -0.12 3.24 15.61
N THR A 387 -0.88 2.26 15.14
CA THR A 387 -1.82 2.39 14.02
C THR A 387 -3.21 2.00 14.48
N ASP A 388 -4.20 2.83 14.23
CA ASP A 388 -5.61 2.53 14.44
C ASP A 388 -6.16 1.80 13.21
N ILE A 389 -6.54 0.54 13.37
CA ILE A 389 -7.31 -0.16 12.34
C ILE A 389 -8.75 0.27 12.45
N ARG A 390 -9.33 0.78 11.35
CA ARG A 390 -10.78 1.00 11.22
C ARG A 390 -11.37 -0.10 10.33
N VAL A 391 -12.20 -0.96 10.91
CA VAL A 391 -12.88 -2.05 10.19
C VAL A 391 -14.23 -1.55 9.69
N VAL A 392 -14.46 -1.65 8.39
CA VAL A 392 -15.70 -1.21 7.74
C VAL A 392 -16.31 -2.31 6.89
N VAL A 393 -17.62 -2.23 6.71
CA VAL A 393 -18.40 -3.18 5.93
C VAL A 393 -18.45 -2.78 4.46
N GLY A 394 -17.85 -3.59 3.58
CA GLY A 394 -17.96 -3.40 2.14
C GLY A 394 -17.64 -1.97 1.68
N MET A 395 -18.35 -1.50 0.64
CA MET A 395 -18.19 -0.14 0.12
C MET A 395 -19.06 0.90 0.85
N THR A 396 -19.75 0.54 1.94
CA THR A 396 -20.70 1.44 2.61
C THR A 396 -20.06 2.33 3.67
N ASP A 397 -18.76 2.14 3.97
CA ASP A 397 -17.99 2.81 5.04
C ASP A 397 -18.59 2.66 6.45
N GLU A 398 -19.59 1.79 6.61
CA GLU A 398 -20.25 1.52 7.87
C GLU A 398 -19.30 0.78 8.82
N PRO A 399 -19.20 1.19 10.09
CA PRO A 399 -18.27 0.59 11.04
C PRO A 399 -18.68 -0.84 11.40
N GLN A 400 -17.70 -1.74 11.45
CA GLN A 400 -17.91 -3.12 11.90
C GLN A 400 -17.38 -3.30 13.33
N SER A 401 -18.29 -3.21 14.29
CA SER A 401 -17.99 -3.29 15.72
C SER A 401 -17.89 -4.73 16.25
N GLY A 402 -17.24 -4.91 17.40
CA GLY A 402 -17.19 -6.17 18.12
C GLY A 402 -16.37 -7.28 17.45
N CYS A 403 -15.60 -6.98 16.42
CA CYS A 403 -14.75 -7.95 15.75
C CYS A 403 -13.55 -8.31 16.63
N PHE A 404 -13.28 -9.59 16.81
CA PHE A 404 -12.10 -10.06 17.53
C PHE A 404 -10.86 -9.90 16.64
N VAL A 405 -9.81 -9.32 17.21
CA VAL A 405 -8.54 -9.07 16.55
C VAL A 405 -7.49 -9.98 17.15
N TYR A 406 -6.83 -10.76 16.30
CA TYR A 406 -5.73 -11.65 16.67
C TYR A 406 -4.48 -11.27 15.88
N ARG A 407 -3.32 -11.39 16.52
CA ARG A 407 -2.02 -11.42 15.85
C ARG A 407 -1.68 -12.87 15.52
N ARG A 408 -1.16 -13.11 14.33
CA ARG A 408 -0.50 -14.36 13.97
C ARG A 408 1.00 -14.13 13.92
N ASP A 409 1.77 -14.93 14.65
CA ASP A 409 3.22 -14.92 14.58
C ASP A 409 3.70 -15.42 13.20
N LEU A 410 4.66 -14.71 12.61
CA LEU A 410 5.13 -15.00 11.24
C LEU A 410 6.08 -16.19 11.17
N LEU A 411 6.72 -16.54 12.29
CA LEU A 411 7.64 -17.66 12.45
C LEU A 411 6.89 -18.91 12.90
N THR A 412 6.23 -18.85 14.06
CA THR A 412 5.59 -20.02 14.71
C THR A 412 4.19 -20.30 14.18
N SER A 413 3.54 -19.32 13.53
CA SER A 413 2.12 -19.37 13.13
C SER A 413 1.12 -19.43 14.29
N GLU A 414 1.56 -19.21 15.53
CA GLU A 414 0.68 -19.14 16.69
C GLU A 414 -0.18 -17.88 16.67
N PHE A 415 -1.34 -17.96 17.33
CA PHE A 415 -2.30 -16.87 17.42
C PHE A 415 -2.34 -16.28 18.82
N GLU A 416 -2.17 -14.97 18.89
CA GLU A 416 -2.30 -14.17 20.10
C GLU A 416 -3.55 -13.30 19.99
N TYR A 417 -4.42 -13.33 21.00
CA TYR A 417 -5.61 -12.48 21.04
C TYR A 417 -5.24 -11.07 21.50
N LEU A 418 -5.51 -10.06 20.67
CA LEU A 418 -5.20 -8.66 20.98
C LEU A 418 -6.38 -7.92 21.61
N GLY A 419 -7.60 -8.16 21.15
CA GLY A 419 -8.78 -7.45 21.64
C GLY A 419 -9.96 -7.45 20.68
N ARG A 420 -10.86 -6.45 20.81
CA ARG A 420 -12.03 -6.28 19.94
C ARG A 420 -12.14 -4.85 19.42
N THR A 421 -12.71 -4.71 18.22
CA THR A 421 -13.09 -3.40 17.69
C THR A 421 -14.17 -2.76 18.54
N ASP A 422 -14.07 -1.44 18.73
CA ASP A 422 -15.06 -0.64 19.45
C ASP A 422 -16.36 -0.44 18.64
N TRP A 423 -17.29 0.36 19.16
CA TRP A 423 -18.55 0.67 18.48
C TRP A 423 -18.38 1.45 17.17
N ARG A 424 -17.23 2.11 16.96
CA ARG A 424 -16.85 2.80 15.71
C ARG A 424 -16.07 1.87 14.76
N GLY A 425 -15.87 0.61 15.12
CA GLY A 425 -15.06 -0.33 14.33
C GLY A 425 -13.56 -0.08 14.45
N HIS A 426 -13.10 0.72 15.40
CA HIS A 426 -11.69 1.01 15.61
C HIS A 426 -11.03 0.03 16.57
N PHE A 427 -9.77 -0.30 16.30
CA PHE A 427 -8.88 -1.00 17.21
C PHE A 427 -7.45 -0.48 17.07
N ARG A 428 -6.86 -0.05 18.18
CA ARG A 428 -5.50 0.50 18.22
C ARG A 428 -4.48 -0.62 18.34
N ILE A 429 -3.50 -0.65 17.43
CA ILE A 429 -2.37 -1.58 17.46
C ILE A 429 -1.10 -0.80 17.72
N GLU A 430 -0.47 -1.08 18.85
CA GLU A 430 0.81 -0.48 19.23
C GLU A 430 1.97 -1.12 18.45
N VAL A 431 3.01 -0.32 18.18
CA VAL A 431 4.26 -0.84 17.62
C VAL A 431 4.92 -1.75 18.67
N PRO A 432 5.16 -3.03 18.36
CA PRO A 432 5.79 -3.94 19.32
C PRO A 432 7.25 -3.55 19.57
N GLY A 433 7.73 -3.75 20.79
CA GLY A 433 9.15 -3.50 21.13
C GLY A 433 10.13 -4.46 20.46
N HIS A 434 9.65 -5.62 19.97
CA HIS A 434 10.42 -6.60 19.21
C HIS A 434 9.63 -7.03 17.96
N TYR A 435 10.28 -7.03 16.80
CA TYR A 435 9.61 -7.19 15.50
C TYR A 435 9.40 -8.65 15.06
N GLY A 436 9.94 -9.61 15.80
CA GLY A 436 9.89 -11.03 15.45
C GLY A 436 10.83 -11.39 14.30
N ALA A 437 10.68 -12.60 13.78
CA ALA A 437 11.50 -13.14 12.70
C ALA A 437 10.64 -13.84 11.65
N VAL A 438 11.24 -14.12 10.49
CA VAL A 438 10.63 -14.90 9.42
C VAL A 438 11.60 -15.96 8.91
N LEU A 439 11.07 -17.04 8.32
CA LEU A 439 11.85 -18.00 7.56
C LEU A 439 11.72 -17.74 6.06
N PRO A 440 12.79 -17.90 5.26
CA PRO A 440 12.68 -17.96 3.80
C PRO A 440 11.61 -18.96 3.36
N GLU A 441 10.81 -18.62 2.34
CA GLU A 441 9.67 -19.43 1.91
C GLU A 441 10.05 -20.88 1.57
N GLU A 442 11.25 -21.10 1.02
CA GLU A 442 11.74 -22.45 0.70
C GLU A 442 11.96 -23.30 1.95
N ILE A 443 12.60 -22.74 2.98
CA ILE A 443 12.85 -23.40 4.27
C ILE A 443 11.52 -23.68 4.97
N ARG A 444 10.62 -22.68 4.97
CA ARG A 444 9.27 -22.81 5.53
C ARG A 444 8.49 -23.97 4.87
N ARG A 445 8.55 -24.10 3.54
CA ARG A 445 7.92 -25.21 2.81
C ARG A 445 8.51 -26.57 3.18
N ARG A 446 9.83 -26.67 3.29
CA ARG A 446 10.51 -27.91 3.71
C ARG A 446 10.10 -28.31 5.12
N LYS A 447 10.05 -27.37 6.07
CA LYS A 447 9.55 -27.60 7.43
C LYS A 447 8.13 -28.17 7.44
N TYR A 448 7.20 -27.54 6.70
CA TYR A 448 5.82 -28.05 6.61
C TYR A 448 5.71 -29.41 5.92
N GLN A 449 6.54 -29.70 4.92
CA GLN A 449 6.58 -31.03 4.30
C GLN A 449 7.06 -32.08 5.30
N ALA A 450 8.16 -31.81 6.00
CA ALA A 450 8.69 -32.72 7.03
C ALA A 450 7.69 -32.98 8.16
N LEU A 451 6.99 -31.95 8.65
CA LEU A 451 5.92 -32.08 9.64
C LEU A 451 4.76 -32.95 9.15
N ARG A 452 4.33 -32.78 7.89
CA ARG A 452 3.27 -33.60 7.29
C ARG A 452 3.70 -35.06 7.13
N ASP A 453 4.94 -35.31 6.73
CA ASP A 453 5.49 -36.65 6.59
C ASP A 453 5.65 -37.34 7.95
N ALA A 454 6.05 -36.59 8.99
CA ALA A 454 6.09 -37.08 10.36
C ALA A 454 4.69 -37.46 10.87
N GLN A 455 3.69 -36.58 10.70
CA GLN A 455 2.29 -36.87 11.07
C GLN A 455 1.71 -38.07 10.31
N ALA A 456 2.05 -38.23 9.03
CA ALA A 456 1.63 -39.39 8.24
C ALA A 456 2.22 -40.70 8.77
N LYS A 457 3.47 -40.68 9.27
CA LYS A 457 4.10 -41.85 9.93
C LYS A 457 3.44 -42.16 11.26
N THR A 458 3.10 -41.16 12.07
CA THR A 458 2.45 -41.34 13.38
C THR A 458 1.03 -41.89 13.23
N ASN A 459 0.26 -41.43 12.24
CA ASN A 459 -1.10 -41.94 11.99
C ASN A 459 -1.18 -43.41 11.52
N ASN A 460 -0.05 -44.00 11.09
CA ASN A 460 0.05 -45.44 10.78
C ASN A 460 0.41 -46.31 12.00
N VAL A 461 0.53 -45.72 13.19
CA VAL A 461 0.71 -46.40 14.48
C VAL A 461 -0.53 -46.11 15.36
N PRO A 462 -1.10 -47.08 16.09
CA PRO A 462 -2.29 -46.82 16.91
C PRO A 462 -1.95 -45.81 18.01
N ALA A 463 -2.59 -44.64 17.95
CA ALA A 463 -2.29 -43.49 18.79
C ALA A 463 -2.74 -43.70 20.25
N THR A 464 -1.80 -43.61 21.19
CA THR A 464 -2.07 -43.11 22.54
C THR A 464 -1.96 -41.59 22.54
N ALA A 465 -2.93 -40.91 23.15
CA ALA A 465 -3.13 -39.46 23.07
C ALA A 465 -2.03 -38.57 23.67
N ALA A 466 -0.91 -39.14 24.12
CA ALA A 466 0.20 -38.43 24.73
C ALA A 466 1.26 -37.94 23.71
N ASP A 467 1.33 -38.52 22.51
CA ASP A 467 2.46 -38.29 21.58
C ASP A 467 2.24 -37.13 20.58
N ALA A 468 1.10 -36.42 20.66
CA ALA A 468 0.78 -35.34 19.70
C ALA A 468 1.35 -33.97 20.08
N ALA A 469 1.80 -33.79 21.33
CA ALA A 469 2.29 -32.51 21.84
C ALA A 469 3.82 -32.35 21.76
N ASP A 470 4.57 -33.46 21.64
CA ASP A 470 6.05 -33.49 21.60
C ASP A 470 6.56 -34.06 20.26
N LEU A 471 6.02 -33.58 19.14
CA LEU A 471 6.71 -33.75 17.86
C LEU A 471 7.85 -32.73 17.80
N ASP A 472 9.05 -33.16 18.22
CA ASP A 472 10.30 -32.42 18.02
C ASP A 472 10.33 -31.83 16.60
N ASP A 473 10.73 -30.56 16.47
CA ASP A 473 10.80 -29.87 15.18
C ASP A 473 11.71 -30.68 14.22
N PRO A 474 11.17 -31.30 13.17
CA PRO A 474 11.92 -32.24 12.34
C PRO A 474 13.04 -31.56 11.52
N LEU A 475 13.11 -30.23 11.56
CA LEU A 475 14.10 -29.44 10.86
C LEU A 475 14.60 -28.33 11.78
N ASP A 476 15.91 -28.30 12.08
CA ASP A 476 16.52 -27.17 12.77
C ASP A 476 16.45 -25.92 11.88
N THR A 477 15.56 -25.00 12.24
CA THR A 477 15.33 -23.76 11.50
C THR A 477 16.02 -22.55 12.09
N GLU A 478 16.65 -22.65 13.27
CA GLU A 478 17.22 -21.49 13.99
C GLU A 478 18.26 -20.75 13.14
N ALA A 479 19.10 -21.49 12.43
CA ALA A 479 20.14 -20.93 11.55
C ALA A 479 19.60 -20.13 10.35
N TYR A 480 18.30 -20.25 10.04
CA TYR A 480 17.64 -19.61 8.91
C TYR A 480 16.65 -18.53 9.34
N GLU A 481 16.53 -18.24 10.65
CA GLU A 481 15.66 -17.21 11.16
C GLU A 481 16.18 -15.82 10.80
N ILE A 482 15.33 -15.04 10.15
CA ILE A 482 15.65 -13.68 9.70
C ILE A 482 14.91 -12.70 10.60
N PRO A 483 15.62 -11.95 11.48
CA PRO A 483 15.00 -10.94 12.30
C PRO A 483 14.48 -9.80 11.44
N LEU A 484 13.26 -9.35 11.72
CA LEU A 484 12.63 -8.25 11.00
C LEU A 484 13.21 -6.90 11.44
N ARG A 485 13.40 -6.00 10.48
CA ARG A 485 13.90 -4.63 10.71
C ARG A 485 12.78 -3.58 10.78
N ALA A 486 11.54 -4.01 10.56
CA ALA A 486 10.33 -3.23 10.76
C ALA A 486 9.21 -4.13 11.31
N PRO A 487 8.22 -3.59 12.04
CA PRO A 487 7.21 -4.37 12.75
C PRO A 487 6.15 -4.98 11.81
N LEU A 488 6.52 -5.90 10.92
CA LEU A 488 5.54 -6.59 10.08
C LEU A 488 4.73 -7.58 10.93
N MET A 489 3.41 -7.53 10.81
CA MET A 489 2.49 -8.40 11.54
C MET A 489 1.38 -8.92 10.62
N GLN A 490 0.86 -10.11 10.92
CA GLN A 490 -0.38 -10.62 10.32
C GLN A 490 -1.52 -10.52 11.32
N ILE A 491 -2.50 -9.68 11.00
CA ILE A 491 -3.70 -9.47 11.80
C ILE A 491 -4.85 -10.29 11.23
N TYR A 492 -5.50 -11.07 12.09
CA TYR A 492 -6.68 -11.84 11.77
C TYR A 492 -7.88 -11.20 12.44
N ILE A 493 -8.85 -10.79 11.62
CA ILE A 493 -10.10 -10.24 12.09
C ILE A 493 -11.14 -11.33 12.02
N LYS A 494 -11.73 -11.63 13.16
CA LYS A 494 -12.74 -12.66 13.34
C LYS A 494 -14.06 -12.03 13.77
N ASN A 495 -15.13 -12.34 13.06
CA ASN A 495 -16.48 -11.97 13.46
C ASN A 495 -17.25 -13.23 13.88
N GLY A 496 -17.67 -13.32 15.14
CA GLY A 496 -18.18 -14.56 15.72
C GLY A 496 -17.15 -15.69 15.66
N GLU A 497 -17.52 -16.84 15.07
CA GLU A 497 -16.61 -17.97 14.89
C GLU A 497 -15.72 -17.92 13.64
N LYS A 498 -15.96 -16.97 12.74
CA LYS A 498 -15.37 -16.96 11.40
C LYS A 498 -14.31 -15.89 11.23
N VAL A 499 -13.19 -16.24 10.59
CA VAL A 499 -12.20 -15.25 10.14
C VAL A 499 -12.73 -14.53 8.92
N THR A 500 -12.93 -13.23 9.03
CA THR A 500 -13.48 -12.35 7.99
C THR A 500 -12.36 -11.64 7.21
N GLY A 501 -11.21 -11.41 7.85
CA GLY A 501 -10.05 -10.79 7.21
C GLY A 501 -8.73 -11.37 7.72
N LYS A 502 -7.75 -11.51 6.82
CA LYS A 502 -6.33 -11.71 7.17
C LYS A 502 -5.54 -10.59 6.52
N LEU A 503 -4.96 -9.72 7.33
CA LEU A 503 -4.39 -8.45 6.92
C LEU A 503 -2.90 -8.45 7.30
N SER A 504 -2.01 -8.25 6.33
CA SER A 504 -0.59 -8.02 6.66
C SER A 504 -0.41 -6.53 6.85
N MET A 505 0.25 -6.06 7.91
CA MET A 505 0.45 -4.63 8.15
C MET A 505 1.75 -4.34 8.90
N VAL A 506 2.17 -3.09 8.84
CA VAL A 506 3.28 -2.56 9.62
C VAL A 506 2.73 -1.46 10.53
N PRO A 507 2.48 -1.73 11.84
CA PRO A 507 2.08 -0.69 12.76
C PRO A 507 3.12 0.44 12.78
N GLY A 508 2.65 1.67 12.95
CA GLY A 508 3.49 2.85 12.92
C GLY A 508 3.67 3.47 11.52
N LEU A 509 3.28 2.77 10.44
CA LEU A 509 3.43 3.27 9.06
C LEU A 509 2.38 4.32 8.70
N GLU A 510 1.14 4.11 9.15
CA GLU A 510 -0.01 5.01 8.97
C GLU A 510 -0.66 5.21 10.34
N GLU A 511 -1.23 6.38 10.60
CA GLU A 511 -2.02 6.62 11.82
C GLU A 511 -3.31 5.81 11.82
N VAL A 512 -4.00 5.77 10.67
CA VAL A 512 -5.26 5.06 10.51
C VAL A 512 -5.20 4.20 9.25
N SER A 513 -5.50 2.91 9.38
CA SER A 513 -5.59 1.99 8.24
C SER A 513 -6.99 1.38 8.14
N VAL A 514 -7.62 1.53 6.97
CA VAL A 514 -9.02 1.14 6.77
C VAL A 514 -9.10 -0.26 6.17
N ALA A 515 -9.67 -1.20 6.95
CA ALA A 515 -9.90 -2.58 6.56
C ALA A 515 -11.33 -2.77 6.06
N ASN A 516 -11.49 -2.89 4.74
CA ASN A 516 -12.77 -3.18 4.12
C ASN A 516 -13.03 -4.69 4.12
N LEU A 517 -14.01 -5.13 4.93
CA LEU A 517 -14.37 -6.53 5.09
C LEU A 517 -15.77 -6.83 4.53
N PRO A 518 -16.02 -8.07 4.06
CA PRO A 518 -17.35 -8.48 3.62
C PRO A 518 -18.41 -8.30 4.70
N ASP A 519 -19.62 -7.89 4.30
CA ASP A 519 -20.76 -7.89 5.22
C ASP A 519 -21.07 -9.32 5.69
N ASP A 520 -21.10 -9.49 7.00
CA ASP A 520 -21.30 -10.75 7.69
C ASP A 520 -22.39 -10.65 8.77
N ARG A 521 -23.15 -9.53 8.81
CA ARG A 521 -24.16 -9.25 9.84
C ARG A 521 -25.24 -10.31 9.90
N ARG A 522 -25.84 -10.67 8.75
CA ARG A 522 -26.89 -11.70 8.65
C ARG A 522 -26.41 -13.08 9.12
N ARG A 523 -25.16 -13.44 8.79
CA ARG A 523 -24.57 -14.71 9.24
C ARG A 523 -24.32 -14.70 10.74
N LEU A 524 -23.80 -13.59 11.28
CA LEU A 524 -23.54 -13.45 12.71
C LEU A 524 -24.83 -13.51 13.53
N GLU A 525 -25.89 -12.84 13.07
CA GLU A 525 -27.22 -12.91 13.66
C GLU A 525 -27.71 -14.38 13.69
N THR A 526 -27.64 -15.07 12.55
CA THR A 526 -27.98 -16.49 12.45
C THR A 526 -27.15 -17.34 13.43
N GLU A 527 -25.85 -17.09 13.54
CA GLU A 527 -24.96 -17.77 14.49
C GLU A 527 -25.43 -17.60 15.94
N ALA A 528 -25.73 -16.38 16.35
CA ALA A 528 -26.17 -16.07 17.71
C ALA A 528 -27.47 -16.82 18.05
N PHE A 529 -28.46 -16.79 17.15
CA PHE A 529 -29.71 -17.52 17.33
C PHE A 529 -29.51 -19.03 17.39
N LEU A 530 -28.70 -19.58 16.47
CA LEU A 530 -28.43 -21.02 16.45
C LEU A 530 -27.65 -21.49 17.66
N ARG A 531 -26.72 -20.71 18.21
CA ARG A 531 -26.03 -21.04 19.46
C ARG A 531 -26.99 -21.08 20.64
N GLY A 532 -27.90 -20.09 20.75
CA GLY A 532 -28.96 -20.10 21.76
C GLY A 532 -29.80 -21.38 21.66
N PHE A 533 -30.28 -21.67 20.44
CA PHE A 533 -31.07 -22.87 20.18
C PHE A 533 -30.31 -24.18 20.44
N GLN A 534 -29.01 -24.24 20.14
CA GLN A 534 -28.16 -25.38 20.48
C GLN A 534 -28.03 -25.58 22.00
N SER A 535 -27.98 -24.49 22.78
CA SER A 535 -28.02 -24.56 24.25
C SER A 535 -29.33 -25.19 24.72
N ASP A 536 -30.46 -24.74 24.18
CA ASP A 536 -31.78 -25.27 24.53
C ASP A 536 -31.91 -26.78 24.20
N ILE A 537 -31.31 -27.22 23.09
CA ILE A 537 -31.25 -28.64 22.74
C ILE A 537 -30.45 -29.43 23.77
N VAL A 538 -29.27 -28.93 24.17
CA VAL A 538 -28.42 -29.60 25.18
C VAL A 538 -29.14 -29.72 26.51
N ASP A 539 -29.82 -28.66 26.95
CA ASP A 539 -30.60 -28.66 28.19
C ASP A 539 -31.76 -29.64 28.12
N LEU A 540 -32.48 -29.68 26.99
CA LEU A 540 -33.56 -30.63 26.76
C LEU A 540 -33.06 -32.08 26.79
N ILE A 541 -31.92 -32.38 26.16
CA ILE A 541 -31.30 -33.71 26.21
C ILE A 541 -30.95 -34.08 27.64
N GLY A 542 -30.36 -33.15 28.39
CA GLY A 542 -30.01 -33.34 29.80
C GLY A 542 -31.23 -33.69 30.66
N LEU A 543 -32.31 -32.91 30.53
CA LEU A 543 -33.57 -33.16 31.24
C LEU A 543 -34.20 -34.50 30.85
N ARG A 544 -34.29 -34.82 29.55
CA ARG A 544 -34.87 -36.08 29.08
C ARG A 544 -34.09 -37.29 29.61
N ASN A 545 -32.75 -37.24 29.59
CA ASN A 545 -31.91 -38.30 30.13
C ASN A 545 -32.04 -38.43 31.65
N LEU A 546 -32.15 -37.32 32.38
CA LEU A 546 -32.39 -37.32 33.82
C LEU A 546 -33.71 -38.02 34.17
N TYR A 547 -34.80 -37.68 33.47
CA TYR A 547 -36.10 -38.34 33.68
C TYR A 547 -36.07 -39.81 33.28
N GLY A 548 -35.42 -40.15 32.16
CA GLY A 548 -35.22 -41.56 31.77
C GLY A 548 -34.48 -42.37 32.84
N ALA A 549 -33.43 -41.80 33.44
CA ALA A 549 -32.71 -42.42 34.56
C ALA A 549 -33.57 -42.54 35.83
N ARG A 550 -34.34 -41.51 36.17
CA ARG A 550 -35.28 -41.53 37.31
C ARG A 550 -36.35 -42.61 37.14
N ILE A 551 -36.92 -42.77 35.96
CA ILE A 551 -37.90 -43.83 35.66
C ILE A 551 -37.26 -45.20 35.88
N LYS A 552 -36.06 -45.45 35.34
CA LYS A 552 -35.32 -46.70 35.55
C LYS A 552 -35.04 -46.98 37.04
N LEU A 553 -34.71 -45.94 37.82
CA LEU A 553 -34.52 -46.02 39.27
C LEU A 553 -35.82 -46.38 40.02
N TYR A 554 -36.93 -45.69 39.73
CA TYR A 554 -38.21 -45.94 40.39
C TYR A 554 -38.75 -47.35 40.09
N LEU A 555 -38.58 -47.82 38.85
CA LEU A 555 -38.93 -49.20 38.49
C LEU A 555 -38.09 -50.23 39.26
N LYS A 556 -36.78 -49.98 39.45
CA LYS A 556 -35.92 -50.83 40.27
C LYS A 556 -36.38 -50.90 41.74
N ASN A 557 -36.93 -49.81 42.25
CA ASN A 557 -37.44 -49.71 43.62
C ASN A 557 -38.92 -50.11 43.76
N GLN A 558 -39.56 -50.63 42.69
CA GLN A 558 -40.99 -50.97 42.64
C GLN A 558 -41.96 -49.80 42.88
N GLU A 559 -41.50 -48.56 42.73
CA GLU A 559 -42.30 -47.34 42.91
C GLU A 559 -43.01 -46.94 41.60
N ILE A 560 -43.99 -47.74 41.16
CA ILE A 560 -44.63 -47.60 39.84
C ILE A 560 -45.34 -46.23 39.67
N ASP A 561 -46.01 -45.72 40.71
CA ASP A 561 -46.73 -44.44 40.62
C ASP A 561 -45.78 -43.25 40.38
N LYS A 562 -44.61 -43.25 41.04
CA LYS A 562 -43.58 -42.23 40.81
C LYS A 562 -42.94 -42.37 39.43
N ALA A 563 -42.79 -43.59 38.92
CA ALA A 563 -42.34 -43.83 37.56
C ALA A 563 -43.33 -43.29 36.52
N LYS A 564 -44.64 -43.43 36.75
CA LYS A 564 -45.70 -42.85 35.90
C LYS A 564 -45.69 -41.33 35.91
N GLN A 565 -45.53 -40.72 37.08
CA GLN A 565 -45.42 -39.26 37.19
C GLN A 565 -44.19 -38.73 36.42
N ALA A 566 -43.03 -39.35 36.61
CA ALA A 566 -41.81 -38.99 35.87
C ALA A 566 -41.94 -39.23 34.35
N LEU A 567 -42.72 -40.22 33.91
CA LEU A 567 -43.03 -40.44 32.50
C LEU A 567 -43.93 -39.32 31.93
N SER A 568 -44.91 -38.84 32.70
CA SER A 568 -45.75 -37.69 32.30
C SER A 568 -44.88 -36.45 32.12
N GLU A 569 -44.01 -36.15 33.09
CA GLU A 569 -43.08 -35.02 33.03
C GLU A 569 -42.13 -35.14 31.83
N LEU A 570 -41.66 -36.35 31.50
CA LEU A 570 -40.84 -36.62 30.31
C LEU A 570 -41.61 -36.42 28.98
N GLN A 571 -42.92 -36.69 28.96
CA GLN A 571 -43.77 -36.50 27.78
C GLN A 571 -44.13 -35.03 27.54
N ASP A 572 -44.21 -34.25 28.62
CA ASP A 572 -44.46 -32.80 28.56
C ASP A 572 -43.21 -32.01 28.09
N LEU A 573 -42.02 -32.60 28.20
CA LEU A 573 -40.81 -32.03 27.62
C LEU A 573 -40.86 -32.04 26.09
N GLY A 574 -40.32 -30.99 25.48
CA GLY A 574 -40.21 -30.85 24.03
C GLY A 574 -39.65 -32.11 23.35
N ASN A 575 -40.19 -32.41 22.17
CA ASN A 575 -39.74 -33.53 21.35
C ASN A 575 -39.06 -33.03 20.06
N PHE A 576 -38.50 -33.97 19.29
CA PHE A 576 -37.85 -33.67 18.01
C PHE A 576 -38.74 -32.85 17.06
N SER A 577 -40.03 -33.18 16.94
CA SER A 577 -40.94 -32.49 16.03
C SER A 577 -41.18 -31.04 16.43
N ASP A 578 -41.21 -30.74 17.73
CA ASP A 578 -41.41 -29.38 18.21
C ASP A 578 -40.18 -28.52 17.96
N MET A 579 -38.99 -29.05 18.28
CA MET A 579 -37.72 -28.37 18.01
C MET A 579 -37.45 -28.21 16.50
N ALA A 580 -37.77 -29.22 15.68
CA ALA A 580 -37.61 -29.11 14.22
C ALA A 580 -38.52 -28.02 13.62
N ARG A 581 -39.76 -27.91 14.12
CA ARG A 581 -40.71 -26.87 13.69
C ARG A 581 -40.21 -25.47 14.06
N GLU A 582 -39.68 -25.32 15.27
CA GLU A 582 -39.08 -24.07 15.73
C GLU A 582 -37.86 -23.67 14.90
N LEU A 583 -36.96 -24.61 14.63
CA LEU A 583 -35.79 -24.39 13.78
C LEU A 583 -36.17 -23.94 12.35
N ASP A 584 -37.22 -24.53 11.77
CA ASP A 584 -37.73 -24.13 10.46
C ASP A 584 -38.33 -22.71 10.47
N LEU A 585 -39.00 -22.32 11.55
CA LEU A 585 -39.50 -20.94 11.73
C LEU A 585 -38.35 -19.94 11.84
N ILE A 586 -37.30 -20.28 12.58
CA ILE A 586 -36.08 -19.47 12.69
C ILE A 586 -35.41 -19.34 11.32
N GLN A 587 -35.28 -20.44 10.56
CA GLN A 587 -34.67 -20.40 9.23
C GLN A 587 -35.45 -19.50 8.27
N ARG A 588 -36.78 -19.60 8.24
CA ARG A 588 -37.61 -18.74 7.39
C ARG A 588 -37.43 -17.26 7.71
N ARG A 589 -37.34 -16.92 9.00
CA ARG A 589 -37.09 -15.53 9.45
C ARG A 589 -35.70 -15.04 9.01
N MET A 590 -34.68 -15.88 9.10
CA MET A 590 -33.29 -15.51 8.76
C MET A 590 -33.04 -15.38 7.27
N ILE A 591 -33.76 -16.17 6.47
CA ILE A 591 -33.67 -16.14 5.00
C ILE A 591 -34.61 -15.08 4.41
N ASP A 592 -35.46 -14.45 5.22
CA ASP A 592 -36.36 -13.39 4.75
C ASP A 592 -35.58 -12.13 4.35
N GLU A 593 -35.61 -11.84 3.06
CA GLU A 593 -34.97 -10.69 2.43
C GLU A 593 -35.80 -9.40 2.58
N SER A 594 -36.98 -9.46 3.22
CA SER A 594 -37.80 -8.27 3.52
C SER A 594 -37.07 -7.20 4.35
N ASN A 595 -36.12 -7.62 5.20
CA ASN A 595 -35.27 -6.76 6.03
C ASN A 595 -33.86 -6.52 5.45
N GLY A 596 -33.66 -6.74 4.14
CA GLY A 596 -32.41 -6.46 3.43
C GLY A 596 -31.79 -7.71 2.77
N GLU A 597 -31.09 -7.50 1.66
CA GLU A 597 -30.50 -8.57 0.84
C GLU A 597 -29.45 -9.38 1.61
N ILE A 598 -29.47 -10.70 1.45
CA ILE A 598 -28.47 -11.59 2.02
C ILE A 598 -27.27 -11.65 1.06
N PRO A 599 -26.05 -11.32 1.51
CA PRO A 599 -24.88 -11.39 0.65
C PRO A 599 -24.69 -12.81 0.07
N ARG A 600 -24.34 -12.89 -1.23
CA ARG A 600 -24.19 -14.17 -1.95
C ARG A 600 -23.22 -15.14 -1.27
N HIS A 601 -22.15 -14.63 -0.66
CA HIS A 601 -21.17 -15.45 0.06
C HIS A 601 -21.68 -15.98 1.41
N ALA A 602 -22.69 -15.34 2.01
CA ALA A 602 -23.21 -15.70 3.33
C ALA A 602 -24.29 -16.79 3.26
N LYS A 603 -25.09 -16.83 2.19
CA LYS A 603 -26.22 -17.77 2.05
C LYS A 603 -25.83 -19.25 2.21
N PRO A 604 -24.82 -19.80 1.50
CA PRO A 604 -24.43 -21.21 1.66
C PRO A 604 -23.94 -21.55 3.07
N GLN A 605 -23.36 -20.56 3.77
CA GLN A 605 -22.86 -20.75 5.13
C GLN A 605 -24.00 -20.81 6.13
N ILE A 606 -24.97 -19.90 6.01
CA ILE A 606 -26.21 -19.92 6.79
C ILE A 606 -26.90 -21.28 6.64
N ASP A 607 -27.05 -21.77 5.41
CA ASP A 607 -27.67 -23.07 5.14
C ASP A 607 -26.90 -24.23 5.80
N SER A 608 -25.56 -24.21 5.72
CA SER A 608 -24.71 -25.20 6.39
C SER A 608 -24.86 -25.20 7.91
N MET A 609 -25.07 -24.03 8.53
CA MET A 609 -25.26 -23.91 9.98
C MET A 609 -26.59 -24.52 10.40
N PHE A 610 -27.68 -24.23 9.68
CA PHE A 610 -28.97 -24.88 9.91
C PHE A 610 -28.89 -26.40 9.71
N GLN A 611 -28.17 -26.85 8.69
CA GLN A 611 -27.98 -28.28 8.46
C GLN A 611 -27.21 -28.96 9.61
N SER A 612 -26.15 -28.32 10.12
CA SER A 612 -25.41 -28.84 11.28
C SER A 612 -26.30 -28.96 12.52
N THR A 613 -27.13 -27.96 12.79
CA THR A 613 -28.08 -27.99 13.91
C THR A 613 -29.18 -29.05 13.72
N ARG A 614 -29.68 -29.25 12.50
CA ARG A 614 -30.60 -30.36 12.18
C ARG A 614 -29.96 -31.72 12.44
N ASN A 615 -28.70 -31.91 12.04
CA ASN A 615 -27.98 -33.15 12.29
C ASN A 615 -27.82 -33.41 13.81
N LEU A 616 -27.59 -32.36 14.60
CA LEU A 616 -27.53 -32.44 16.06
C LEU A 616 -28.88 -32.87 16.66
N LEU A 617 -29.97 -32.22 16.25
CA LEU A 617 -31.33 -32.63 16.63
C LEU A 617 -31.60 -34.10 16.28
N GLN A 618 -31.26 -34.50 15.05
CA GLN A 618 -31.47 -35.86 14.57
C GLN A 618 -30.70 -36.88 15.41
N LYS A 619 -29.44 -36.57 15.74
CA LYS A 619 -28.56 -37.48 16.48
C LYS A 619 -29.00 -37.71 17.93
N TYR A 620 -29.52 -36.69 18.61
CA TYR A 620 -29.71 -36.74 20.08
C TYR A 620 -31.17 -36.74 20.54
N LEU A 621 -32.14 -36.35 19.70
CA LEU A 621 -33.56 -36.25 20.09
C LEU A 621 -34.48 -37.29 19.41
N GLN A 622 -33.98 -38.08 18.46
CA GLN A 622 -34.76 -39.15 17.81
C GLN A 622 -34.87 -40.43 18.64
N ASP A 623 -34.08 -40.57 19.70
CA ASP A 623 -34.16 -41.73 20.58
C ASP A 623 -35.54 -41.78 21.23
N GLY A 624 -36.28 -42.86 20.97
CA GLY A 624 -37.62 -43.15 21.49
C GLY A 624 -37.64 -43.41 23.00
N LEU A 625 -36.87 -42.65 23.78
CA LEU A 625 -36.71 -42.79 25.22
C LEU A 625 -38.06 -42.81 25.96
N ALA A 626 -39.03 -42.01 25.50
CA ALA A 626 -40.38 -42.01 26.05
C ALA A 626 -41.14 -43.32 25.76
N GLU A 627 -40.98 -43.88 24.56
CA GLU A 627 -41.56 -45.18 24.19
C GLU A 627 -40.86 -46.34 24.91
N GLU A 628 -39.53 -46.31 25.03
CA GLU A 628 -38.76 -47.26 25.81
C GLU A 628 -39.19 -47.23 27.28
N SER A 629 -39.27 -46.04 27.87
CA SER A 629 -39.71 -45.85 29.26
C SER A 629 -41.15 -46.34 29.48
N ARG A 630 -42.05 -46.09 28.52
CA ARG A 630 -43.43 -46.60 28.57
C ARG A 630 -43.47 -48.12 28.51
N ARG A 631 -42.68 -48.75 27.63
CA ARG A 631 -42.56 -50.21 27.55
C ARG A 631 -42.01 -50.82 28.83
N LEU A 632 -41.01 -50.18 29.46
CA LEU A 632 -40.43 -50.62 30.73
C LEU A 632 -41.45 -50.56 31.87
N ILE A 633 -42.26 -49.49 31.94
CA ILE A 633 -43.34 -49.38 32.93
C ILE A 633 -44.41 -50.46 32.68
N ALA A 634 -44.85 -50.64 31.44
CA ALA A 634 -45.86 -51.66 31.11
C ALA A 634 -45.38 -53.09 31.39
N ALA A 635 -44.09 -53.38 31.19
CA ALA A 635 -43.50 -54.66 31.56
C ALA A 635 -43.40 -54.87 33.07
N ALA A 636 -43.13 -53.81 33.84
CA ALA A 636 -43.15 -53.88 35.30
C ALA A 636 -44.56 -54.08 35.86
N GLU A 637 -45.59 -53.53 35.19
CA GLU A 637 -46.99 -53.75 35.55
C GLU A 637 -47.48 -55.18 35.30
N SER A 638 -46.95 -55.88 34.30
CA SER A 638 -47.32 -57.27 34.01
C SER A 638 -46.58 -58.32 34.85
N THR A 639 -45.60 -57.89 35.66
CA THR A 639 -44.77 -58.77 36.52
C THR A 639 -45.20 -58.70 37.99
N ASN A 640 -46.03 -57.71 38.36
CA ASN A 640 -46.78 -57.64 39.63
C ASN A 640 -48.18 -58.23 39.45
#